data_AF-B7TQN4-F1
#
_entry.id   AF-B7TQN4-F1
#
_cell.length_a   1.000
_cell.length_b   1.000
_cell.length_c   1.000
_cell.angle_alpha   90.00
_cell.angle_beta   90.00
_cell.angle_gamma   90.00
#
_symmetry.space_group_name_H-M   'P 1'
#
loop_
_entity.id
_entity.type
_entity.pdbx_description
1 polymer ?
#
loop_
_entity_poly.entity_id
_entity_poly.type
_entity_poly.pdbx_seq_one_letter_code
_entity_poly.pdbx_strand_id
1 'polypeptide(L)' 'LLFVPFMSGAAYNGDMATVTFGFSAQSDEARHMTLGLEVVKFMLEQHEDNVPIIQRWIDKWFWRG' A
#
# COMPACT_ATOMS: atom_id res chain seq x y z
N LEU A 1 6.38 2.16 -2.19
CA LEU A 1 7.59 3.00 -2.40
C LEU A 1 7.52 4.37 -1.75
N LEU A 2 6.33 4.88 -1.40
CA LEU A 2 6.13 6.26 -0.91
C LEU A 2 6.55 6.47 0.56
N PHE A 3 6.12 5.59 1.47
CA PHE A 3 6.18 5.85 2.91
C PHE A 3 7.62 6.01 3.45
N VAL A 4 8.51 5.07 3.12
CA VAL A 4 9.87 5.04 3.67
C VAL A 4 10.68 6.29 3.32
N PRO A 5 10.77 6.74 2.05
CA PRO A 5 11.54 7.95 1.71
C PRO A 5 11.13 9.20 2.49
N PHE A 6 9.83 9.43 2.69
CA PHE A 6 9.35 10.61 3.42
C PHE A 6 9.62 10.50 4.92
N MET A 7 9.29 9.37 5.54
CA MET A 7 9.42 9.22 7.00
C MET A 7 10.88 9.07 7.44
N SER A 8 11.70 8.32 6.69
CA SER A 8 13.13 8.22 6.99
C SER A 8 13.85 9.53 6.64
N GLY A 9 13.48 10.17 5.53
CA GLY A 9 13.98 11.50 5.16
C GLY A 9 13.76 12.52 6.28
N ALA A 10 12.56 12.56 6.87
CA ALA A 10 12.27 13.40 8.03
C ALA A 10 13.20 13.10 9.22
N ALA A 11 13.41 11.82 9.53
CA ALA A 11 14.31 11.40 10.60
C ALA A 11 15.77 11.85 10.36
N TYR A 12 16.28 11.71 9.13
CA TYR A 12 17.63 12.12 8.77
C TYR A 12 17.82 13.64 8.67
N ASN A 13 16.74 14.43 8.68
CA ASN A 13 16.78 15.89 8.56
C ASN A 13 16.24 16.63 9.79
N GLY A 14 15.97 15.92 10.90
CA GLY A 14 15.54 16.53 12.17
C GLY A 14 14.10 17.03 12.19
N ASP A 15 13.25 16.61 11.24
CA ASP A 15 11.82 16.93 11.25
C ASP A 15 11.08 16.00 12.21
N MET A 16 11.00 16.45 13.46
CA MET A 16 10.38 15.71 14.56
C MET A 16 8.86 15.53 14.40
N ALA A 17 8.18 16.43 13.70
CA ALA A 17 6.74 16.33 13.49
C ALA A 17 6.41 15.20 12.53
N THR A 18 7.08 15.18 11.36
CA THR A 18 6.82 14.18 10.32
C THR A 18 7.27 12.79 10.75
N VAL A 19 8.42 12.64 11.43
CA VAL A 19 8.85 11.32 11.91
C VAL A 19 7.90 10.75 12.98
N THR A 20 7.34 11.60 13.85
CA THR A 20 6.38 11.17 14.87
C THR A 20 5.07 10.68 14.23
N PHE A 21 4.58 11.41 13.22
CA PHE A 21 3.47 10.93 12.41
C PHE A 21 3.79 9.57 11.77
N GLY A 22 4.97 9.42 11.18
CA GLY A 22 5.42 8.18 10.58
C GLY A 22 5.33 6.99 11.53
N PHE A 23 5.76 7.14 12.78
CA PHE A 23 5.62 6.08 13.79
C PHE A 23 4.16 5.81 14.17
N SER A 24 3.35 6.84 14.36
CA SER A 24 1.93 6.69 14.69
C SER A 24 1.17 5.94 13.59
N ALA A 25 1.47 6.21 12.32
CA ALA A 25 0.77 5.64 11.17
C ALA A 25 1.17 4.19 10.85
N GLN A 26 2.30 3.68 11.36
CA GLN A 26 2.79 2.33 11.01
C GLN A 26 1.77 1.22 11.28
N SER A 27 1.09 1.28 12.43
CA SER A 27 0.11 0.25 12.78
C SER A 27 -1.12 0.28 11.87
N ASP A 28 -1.46 1.45 11.32
CA ASP A 28 -2.56 1.63 10.37
C ASP A 28 -2.17 1.03 9.02
N GLU A 29 -0.98 1.38 8.52
CA GLU A 29 -0.47 0.89 7.24
C GLU A 29 -0.25 -0.63 7.23
N ALA A 30 0.10 -1.24 8.36
CA ALA A 30 0.15 -2.69 8.49
C ALA A 30 -1.21 -3.36 8.25
N ARG A 31 -2.30 -2.74 8.74
CA ARG A 31 -3.68 -3.22 8.49
C ARG A 31 -4.08 -2.97 7.03
N HIS A 32 -3.71 -1.83 6.45
CA HIS A 32 -3.99 -1.50 5.06
C HIS A 32 -3.29 -2.46 4.08
N MET A 33 -2.03 -2.84 4.35
CA MET A 33 -1.30 -3.81 3.54
C MET A 33 -1.95 -5.20 3.58
N THR A 34 -2.35 -5.66 4.76
CA THR A 34 -3.07 -6.94 4.92
C THR A 34 -4.39 -6.92 4.14
N LEU A 35 -5.16 -5.84 4.27
CA LEU A 35 -6.40 -5.66 3.53
C LEU A 35 -6.18 -5.71 2.01
N GLY A 36 -5.16 -5.01 1.50
CA GLY A 36 -4.84 -4.97 0.07
C GLY A 36 -4.49 -6.34 -0.51
N LEU A 37 -3.80 -7.19 0.26
CA LEU A 37 -3.49 -8.56 -0.16
C LEU A 37 -4.74 -9.44 -0.15
N GLU A 38 -5.49 -9.43 0.95
CA GLU A 38 -6.63 -10.33 1.12
C GLU A 38 -7.79 -9.98 0.20
N VAL A 39 -7.99 -8.70 -0.17
CA VAL A 39 -9.05 -8.33 -1.13
C VAL A 39 -8.78 -8.87 -2.53
N VAL A 40 -7.53 -8.85 -2.99
CA VAL A 40 -7.18 -9.38 -4.32
C VAL A 40 -7.33 -10.90 -4.34
N LYS A 41 -6.83 -11.61 -3.31
CA LYS A 41 -7.02 -13.05 -3.16
C LYS A 41 -8.50 -13.43 -3.15
N PHE A 42 -9.29 -12.76 -2.30
CA PHE A 42 -10.73 -12.98 -2.20
C PHE A 42 -11.40 -12.86 -3.57
N MET A 43 -11.18 -11.75 -4.29
CA MET A 43 -11.80 -11.51 -5.61
C MET A 43 -11.40 -12.57 -6.65
N LEU A 44 -10.13 -12.98 -6.67
CA LEU A 44 -9.63 -13.99 -7.62
C LEU A 44 -10.22 -15.39 -7.34
N GLU A 45 -10.48 -15.72 -6.08
CA GLU A 45 -11.04 -17.02 -5.67
C GLU A 45 -12.57 -17.12 -5.86
N GLN A 46 -13.29 -16.01 -6.06
CA GLN A 46 -14.75 -16.04 -6.20
C GLN A 46 -15.26 -16.58 -7.54
N HIS A 47 -14.60 -16.25 -8.66
CA HIS A 47 -15.06 -16.64 -10.00
C HIS A 47 -13.94 -16.50 -11.05
N GLU A 48 -13.85 -17.43 -12.00
CA GLU A 48 -12.78 -17.44 -13.01
C GLU A 48 -12.80 -16.20 -13.94
N ASP A 49 -13.98 -15.68 -14.28
CA ASP A 49 -14.13 -14.43 -15.05
C ASP A 49 -13.51 -13.20 -14.36
N ASN A 50 -13.27 -13.24 -13.05
CA ASN A 50 -12.62 -12.14 -12.35
C ASN A 50 -11.14 -12.03 -12.75
N VAL A 51 -10.47 -13.13 -13.11
CA VAL A 51 -9.03 -13.15 -13.42
C VAL A 51 -8.66 -12.14 -14.52
N PRO A 52 -9.26 -12.18 -15.73
CA PRO A 52 -8.92 -11.20 -16.77
C PRO A 52 -9.29 -9.76 -16.42
N ILE A 53 -10.30 -9.55 -15.56
CA ILE A 53 -10.71 -8.21 -15.09
C ILE A 53 -9.66 -7.66 -14.13
N ILE A 54 -9.29 -8.43 -13.10
CA ILE A 54 -8.29 -8.06 -12.10
C ILE A 54 -6.92 -7.85 -12.75
N GLN A 55 -6.53 -8.69 -13.72
CA GLN A 55 -5.27 -8.49 -14.45
C GLN A 55 -5.22 -7.13 -15.15
N ARG A 56 -6.29 -6.74 -15.84
CA ARG A 56 -6.37 -5.43 -16.50
C ARG A 56 -6.27 -4.28 -15.50
N TRP A 57 -6.82 -4.44 -14.30
CA TRP A 57 -6.70 -3.43 -13.24
C TRP A 57 -5.28 -3.35 -12.70
N ILE A 58 -4.62 -4.50 -12.46
CA ILE A 58 -3.22 -4.56 -12.04
C ILE A 58 -2.35 -3.83 -13.07
N ASP A 59 -2.45 -4.17 -14.35
CA ASP A 59 -1.65 -3.54 -15.41
C ASP A 59 -1.87 -2.02 -15.45
N LYS A 60 -3.13 -1.58 -15.41
CA LYS A 60 -3.50 -0.15 -15.44
C LYS A 60 -2.92 0.62 -14.25
N TRP A 61 -3.08 0.09 -13.04
CA TRP A 61 -2.76 0.83 -11.82
C TRP A 61 -1.29 0.71 -11.44
N PHE A 62 -0.62 -0.39 -11.81
CA PHE A 62 0.84 -0.49 -11.73
C PHE A 62 1.52 0.62 -12.53
N TRP A 63 1.07 0.87 -13.77
CA TRP A 63 1.66 1.91 -14.61
C TRP A 63 1.37 3.35 -14.14
N ARG A 64 0.32 3.55 -13.36
CA ARG A 64 -0.11 4.88 -12.90
C ARG A 64 0.41 5.26 -11.51
N GLY A 65 0.81 4.28 -10.69
CA GLY A 65 1.29 4.48 -9.32
C GLY A 65 2.78 4.78 -9.28
#